data_AF-A0AAW7QG56-F1
#
_entry.id   AF-A0AAW7QG56-F1
#
_cell.length_a   1.000
_cell.length_b   1.000
_cell.length_c   1.000
_cell.angle_alpha   90.00
_cell.angle_beta   90.00
_cell.angle_gamma   90.00
#
_symmetry.space_group_name_H-M   'P 1'
#
loop_
_entity.id
_entity.type
_entity.pdbx_description
1 polymer ?
#
loop_
_entity_poly.entity_id
_entity_poly.type
_entity_poly.pdbx_seq_one_letter_code
_entity_poly.pdbx_strand_id
1 'polypeptide(L)'
;MTKRTENKNTITVAQSNKLGRELTNIMTGLQGLRSQANLFMIARNTGADNGVLRYEMDKFLEHIYDMVEIYSNELDRVAFYLLECDNPEELRTYEA
;
A
#
# COMPACT_ATOMS: atom_id res chain seq x y z
N MET A 1 39.28 2.66 -23.23
CA MET A 1 37.83 2.41 -23.05
C MET A 1 37.67 1.40 -21.93
N THR A 2 37.39 1.88 -20.73
CA THR A 2 37.22 1.08 -19.52
C THR A 2 35.94 0.27 -19.62
N LYS A 3 36.02 -1.01 -19.24
CA LYS A 3 34.96 -2.03 -19.33
C LYS A 3 33.63 -1.47 -18.82
N ARG A 4 32.55 -1.63 -19.61
CA ARG A 4 31.18 -1.53 -19.09
C ARG A 4 31.04 -2.60 -18.02
N THR A 5 31.17 -2.21 -16.76
CA THR A 5 30.70 -3.00 -15.63
C THR A 5 29.23 -3.21 -15.89
N GLU A 6 28.81 -4.45 -16.13
CA GLU A 6 27.39 -4.78 -16.23
C GLU A 6 26.71 -4.22 -14.99
N ASN A 7 25.72 -3.34 -15.19
CA ASN A 7 24.83 -2.86 -14.16
C ASN A 7 24.01 -4.05 -13.63
N LYS A 8 24.62 -4.91 -12.82
CA LYS A 8 23.97 -6.03 -12.11
C LYS A 8 23.08 -5.55 -10.96
N ASN A 9 23.11 -4.24 -10.69
CA ASN A 9 22.54 -3.58 -9.52
C ASN A 9 21.40 -2.63 -9.92
N THR A 10 20.64 -2.97 -10.98
CA THR A 10 19.54 -2.13 -11.48
C THR A 10 18.27 -2.97 -11.55
N ILE A 11 17.15 -2.48 -11.01
CA ILE A 11 15.87 -3.19 -11.12
C ILE A 11 15.59 -3.51 -12.58
N THR A 12 15.20 -4.75 -12.85
CA THR A 12 14.77 -5.12 -14.20
C THR A 12 13.43 -4.47 -14.51
N VAL A 13 13.13 -4.29 -15.80
CA VAL A 13 11.80 -3.80 -16.24
C VAL A 13 10.68 -4.69 -15.69
N ALA A 14 10.89 -6.00 -15.58
CA ALA A 14 9.92 -6.93 -15.03
C ALA A 14 9.68 -6.68 -13.52
N GLN A 15 10.74 -6.47 -12.73
CA GLN A 15 10.62 -6.12 -11.31
C GLN A 15 9.97 -4.76 -11.13
N SER A 16 10.35 -3.76 -11.93
CA SER A 16 9.72 -2.44 -11.92
C SER A 16 8.22 -2.51 -12.20
N ASN A 17 7.81 -3.30 -13.20
CA ASN A 17 6.38 -3.52 -13.51
C ASN A 17 5.64 -4.22 -12.35
N LYS A 18 6.30 -5.16 -11.65
CA LYS A 18 5.72 -5.84 -10.50
C LYS A 18 5.48 -4.85 -9.35
N LEU A 19 6.50 -4.08 -8.97
CA LEU A 19 6.40 -3.04 -7.93
C LEU A 19 5.34 -1.99 -8.28
N GLY A 20 5.26 -1.58 -9.55
CA GLY A 20 4.21 -0.66 -10.03
C GLY A 20 2.80 -1.24 -9.88
N ARG A 21 2.63 -2.56 -10.07
CA ARG A 21 1.35 -3.23 -9.85
C ARG A 21 1.01 -3.35 -8.36
N GLU A 22 1.99 -3.64 -7.50
CA GLU A 22 1.84 -3.64 -6.04
C GLU A 22 1.41 -2.24 -5.54
N LEU A 23 2.07 -1.17 -5.98
CA LEU A 23 1.67 0.21 -5.69
C LEU A 23 0.24 0.54 -6.16
N THR A 24 -0.14 0.06 -7.35
CA THR A 24 -1.50 0.26 -7.88
C THR A 24 -2.55 -0.43 -7.01
N ASN A 25 -2.27 -1.63 -6.51
CA ASN A 25 -3.16 -2.35 -5.61
C ASN A 25 -3.32 -1.61 -4.28
N ILE A 26 -2.22 -1.16 -3.67
CA ILE A 26 -2.23 -0.35 -2.44
C ILE A 26 -3.09 0.91 -2.64
N MET A 27 -2.84 1.66 -3.71
CA MET A 27 -3.59 2.89 -4.01
C MET A 27 -5.08 2.62 -4.22
N THR A 28 -5.43 1.53 -4.92
CA THR A 28 -6.83 1.12 -5.14
C THR A 28 -7.52 0.80 -3.81
N GLY A 29 -6.82 0.10 -2.93
CA GLY A 29 -7.27 -0.18 -1.57
C GLY A 29 -7.56 1.07 -0.74
N LEU A 30 -6.59 1.98 -0.68
CA LEU A 30 -6.74 3.27 0.02
C LEU A 30 -7.89 4.11 -0.54
N GLN A 31 -8.12 4.09 -1.86
CA GLN A 31 -9.28 4.74 -2.48
C GLN A 31 -10.60 4.10 -2.04
N GLY A 32 -10.63 2.77 -1.85
CA GLY A 32 -11.77 2.05 -1.29
C GLY A 32 -12.10 2.50 0.13
N LEU A 33 -11.09 2.55 1.01
CA LEU A 33 -11.26 3.04 2.39
C LEU A 33 -11.76 4.48 2.43
N ARG A 34 -11.21 5.37 1.59
CA ARG A 34 -11.68 6.76 1.45
C ARG A 34 -13.14 6.82 1.00
N SER A 35 -13.53 5.97 0.06
CA SER A 35 -14.91 5.94 -0.45
C SER A 35 -15.89 5.48 0.62
N GLN A 36 -15.54 4.48 1.42
CA GLN A 36 -16.33 4.05 2.57
C GLN A 36 -16.47 5.17 3.62
N ALA A 37 -15.37 5.86 3.97
CA ALA A 37 -15.42 7.02 4.86
C ALA A 37 -16.38 8.12 4.36
N ASN A 38 -16.35 8.41 3.05
CA ASN A 38 -17.26 9.38 2.44
C ASN A 38 -18.73 8.97 2.57
N LEU A 39 -19.06 7.67 2.42
CA LEU A 39 -20.42 7.19 2.62
C LEU A 39 -20.92 7.43 4.05
N PHE A 40 -20.07 7.20 5.06
CA PHE A 40 -20.41 7.52 6.46
C PHE A 40 -20.65 9.02 6.67
N MET A 41 -19.82 9.87 6.08
CA MET A 41 -20.01 11.32 6.15
C MET A 41 -21.35 11.75 5.54
N ILE A 42 -21.72 11.17 4.38
CA ILE A 42 -23.01 11.43 3.74
C ILE A 42 -24.15 10.95 4.63
N ALA A 43 -24.11 9.69 5.10
CA ALA A 43 -25.16 9.10 5.92
C ALA A 43 -25.42 9.94 7.19
N ARG A 44 -24.35 10.37 7.87
CA ARG A 44 -24.44 11.27 9.03
C ARG A 44 -25.12 12.59 8.67
N ASN A 45 -24.72 13.21 7.57
CA ASN A 45 -25.24 14.51 7.16
C ASN A 45 -26.70 14.43 6.67
N THR A 46 -27.16 13.26 6.21
CA THR A 46 -28.55 13.01 5.81
C THR A 46 -29.46 12.59 6.97
N GLY A 47 -28.96 12.56 8.20
CA GLY A 47 -29.75 12.25 9.39
C GLY A 47 -30.02 10.76 9.59
N ALA A 48 -29.08 9.89 9.19
CA ALA A 48 -29.15 8.46 9.52
C ALA A 48 -29.24 8.25 11.04
N ASP A 49 -29.88 7.14 11.44
CA ASP A 49 -30.02 6.78 12.85
C ASP A 49 -28.64 6.66 13.53
N ASN A 50 -28.48 7.33 14.67
CA ASN A 50 -27.19 7.40 15.37
C ASN A 50 -26.74 6.04 15.92
N GLY A 51 -27.67 5.14 16.28
CA GLY A 51 -27.35 3.80 16.77
C GLY A 51 -26.81 2.91 15.64
N VAL A 52 -27.49 2.91 14.49
CA VAL A 52 -27.05 2.21 13.28
C VAL A 52 -25.72 2.77 12.78
N LEU A 53 -25.60 4.10 12.72
CA LEU A 53 -24.38 4.75 12.25
C LEU A 53 -23.18 4.40 13.14
N ARG A 54 -23.36 4.40 14.48
CA ARG A 54 -22.31 4.01 15.42
C ARG A 54 -21.86 2.56 15.21
N TYR A 55 -22.81 1.64 15.11
CA TYR A 55 -22.52 0.21 14.91
C TYR A 55 -21.73 -0.06 13.62
N GLU A 56 -22.11 0.59 12.51
CA GLU A 56 -21.40 0.42 11.24
C GLU A 56 -20.06 1.17 11.23
N MET A 57 -19.93 2.29 11.95
CA MET A 57 -18.64 2.97 12.15
C MET A 57 -17.67 2.12 12.96
N ASP A 58 -18.12 1.41 13.99
CA ASP A 58 -17.24 0.53 14.79
C ASP A 58 -16.62 -0.57 13.90
N LYS A 59 -17.42 -1.24 13.06
CA LYS A 59 -16.92 -2.22 12.07
C LYS A 59 -15.96 -1.61 11.06
N PHE A 60 -16.27 -0.40 10.59
CA PHE A 60 -15.41 0.29 9.64
C PHE A 60 -14.05 0.64 10.25
N LEU A 61 -14.00 1.02 11.53
CA LEU A 61 -12.76 1.28 12.24
C LEU A 61 -11.90 0.01 12.39
N GLU A 62 -12.51 -1.12 12.73
CA GLU A 62 -11.82 -2.42 12.74
C GLU A 62 -11.23 -2.74 11.36
N HIS A 63 -12.04 -2.61 10.30
CA HIS A 63 -11.58 -2.85 8.93
C HIS A 63 -10.47 -1.90 8.48
N ILE A 64 -10.59 -0.60 8.77
CA ILE A 64 -9.54 0.38 8.45
C ILE A 64 -8.25 0.05 9.15
N TYR A 65 -8.32 -0.33 10.43
CA TYR A 65 -7.13 -0.62 11.23
C TYR A 65 -6.31 -1.74 10.56
N ASP A 66 -6.96 -2.85 10.23
CA ASP A 66 -6.33 -4.00 9.57
C ASP A 66 -5.77 -3.62 8.19
N MET A 67 -6.56 -2.93 7.38
CA MET A 67 -6.17 -2.62 5.99
C MET A 67 -5.05 -1.57 5.92
N VAL A 68 -5.04 -0.59 6.82
CA VAL A 68 -3.98 0.43 6.87
C VAL A 68 -2.66 -0.20 7.28
N GLU A 69 -2.65 -1.15 8.21
CA GLU A 69 -1.43 -1.91 8.57
C GLU A 69 -0.90 -2.68 7.35
N ILE A 70 -1.77 -3.43 6.67
CA ILE A 70 -1.39 -4.19 5.47
C ILE A 70 -0.80 -3.26 4.40
N TYR A 71 -1.51 -2.19 4.05
CA TYR A 71 -1.06 -1.26 3.02
C TYR A 71 0.21 -0.49 3.39
N SER A 72 0.42 -0.19 4.67
CA SER A 72 1.65 0.45 5.13
C SER A 72 2.84 -0.49 4.98
N ASN A 73 2.68 -1.76 5.34
CA ASN A 73 3.72 -2.77 5.19
C ASN A 73 4.04 -3.05 3.70
N GLU A 74 3.01 -3.15 2.85
CA GLU A 74 3.21 -3.32 1.41
C GLU A 74 3.90 -2.10 0.78
N LEU A 75 3.55 -0.89 1.22
CA LEU A 75 4.17 0.34 0.74
C LEU A 75 5.62 0.45 1.16
N ASP A 76 5.93 0.12 2.42
CA ASP A 76 7.28 0.07 2.96
C ASP A 76 8.14 -0.92 2.18
N ARG A 77 7.60 -2.11 1.89
CA ARG A 77 8.25 -3.10 1.01
C ARG A 77 8.59 -2.52 -0.35
N VAL A 78 7.63 -1.89 -1.03
CA VAL A 78 7.91 -1.31 -2.35
C VAL A 78 8.96 -0.21 -2.24
N ALA A 79 8.89 0.65 -1.23
CA ALA A 79 9.88 1.70 -1.00
C ALA A 79 11.27 1.11 -0.79
N PHE A 80 11.40 0.07 0.03
CA PHE A 80 12.66 -0.62 0.29
C PHE A 80 13.28 -1.19 -1.00
N TYR A 81 12.50 -1.91 -1.82
CA TYR A 81 12.98 -2.44 -3.09
C TYR A 81 13.43 -1.35 -4.08
N LEU A 82 12.84 -0.16 -4.03
CA LEU A 82 13.22 0.96 -4.88
C LEU A 82 14.48 1.68 -4.36
N LEU A 83 14.63 1.80 -3.04
CA LEU A 83 15.77 2.48 -2.40
C LEU A 83 17.03 1.62 -2.40
N GLU A 84 16.91 0.34 -2.04
CA GLU A 84 18.02 -0.61 -1.93
C GLU A 84 18.24 -1.42 -3.22
N CYS A 85 17.76 -0.92 -4.36
CA CYS A 85 17.80 -1.65 -5.63
C CYS A 85 19.21 -1.98 -6.14
N ASP A 86 20.23 -1.30 -5.62
CA ASP A 86 21.63 -1.51 -5.92
C ASP A 86 22.39 -2.29 -4.84
N ASN A 87 21.70 -2.70 -3.76
CA ASN A 87 22.26 -3.36 -2.58
C ASN A 87 21.65 -4.77 -2.35
N PRO A 88 22.19 -5.81 -3.02
CA PRO A 88 21.61 -7.16 -2.99
C PRO A 88 21.68 -7.87 -1.63
N GLU A 89 22.55 -7.44 -0.72
CA GLU A 89 22.63 -8.00 0.64
C GLU A 89 21.43 -7.57 1.49
N GLU A 90 21.07 -6.29 1.44
CA GLU A 90 19.89 -5.74 2.12
C GLU A 90 18.60 -6.34 1.55
N LEU A 91 18.49 -6.48 0.22
CA LEU A 91 17.33 -7.10 -0.44
C LEU A 91 17.09 -8.55 0.01
N ARG A 92 18.14 -9.36 0.18
CA ARG A 92 18.00 -10.76 0.66
C ARG A 92 17.54 -10.84 2.11
N THR A 93 17.93 -9.88 2.94
CA THR A 93 17.54 -9.84 4.36
C THR A 93 16.07 -9.51 4.51
N TYR A 94 15.50 -8.74 3.57
CA TYR A 94 14.08 -8.41 3.52
C TYR A 94 13.20 -9.54 2.93
N GLU A 95 13.79 -10.47 2.18
CA GLU A 95 13.09 -11.62 1.60
C GLU A 95 13.02 -12.85 2.53
N ALA A 96 13.81 -12.87 3.60
CA ALA A 96 13.94 -13.98 4.56
C ALA A 96 12.94 -13.88 5.73
#